data_AF-A0A965CV55-F1
#
_entry.id   AF-A0A965CV55-F1
#
_cell.length_a   1.000
_cell.length_b   1.000
_cell.length_c   1.000
_cell.angle_alpha   90.00
_cell.angle_beta   90.00
_cell.angle_gamma   90.00
#
_symmetry.space_group_name_H-M   'P 1'
#
loop_
_entity.id
_entity.type
_entity.pdbx_description
1 polymer ?
#
loop_
_entity_poly.entity_id
_entity_poly.type
_entity_poly.pdbx_seq_one_letter_code
_entity_poly.pdbx_strand_id
1 'polypeptide(L)' 'MKSKKKIRFPKRELNSWLRSHHSWGESEWQELLQELNHTGFGEWVGNPEGRDQVGLYLETHRR' A
#
# COMPACT_ATOMS: atom_id res chain seq x y z
N MET A 1 -19.43 17.89 -7.66
CA MET A 1 -19.13 16.89 -6.62
C MET A 1 -18.05 15.97 -7.18
N LYS A 2 -16.83 15.97 -6.62
CA LYS A 2 -15.73 15.13 -7.15
C LYS A 2 -16.13 13.67 -6.97
N SER A 3 -16.50 13.01 -8.05
CA SER A 3 -16.83 11.59 -8.08
C SER A 3 -15.64 10.83 -7.53
N LYS A 4 -15.73 10.38 -6.26
CA LYS A 4 -14.73 9.52 -5.63
C LYS A 4 -14.70 8.22 -6.44
N LYS A 5 -13.82 8.15 -7.45
CA LYS A 5 -13.50 6.90 -8.12
C LYS A 5 -13.08 5.98 -7.00
N LYS A 6 -13.82 4.89 -6.77
CA LYS A 6 -13.46 3.87 -5.79
C LYS A 6 -12.06 3.41 -6.15
N ILE A 7 -11.04 3.95 -5.48
CA ILE A 7 -9.67 3.58 -5.77
C ILE A 7 -9.56 2.12 -5.34
N ARG A 8 -9.22 1.24 -6.28
CA ARG A 8 -9.10 -0.19 -6.00
C ARG A 8 -7.94 -0.41 -5.03
N PHE A 9 -8.06 -1.39 -4.15
CA PHE A 9 -6.95 -1.74 -3.26
C PHE A 9 -5.74 -2.24 -4.08
N PRO A 10 -4.51 -1.76 -3.81
CA PRO A 10 -3.32 -2.04 -4.61
C PRO A 10 -2.73 -3.45 -4.38
N LYS A 11 -3.56 -4.51 -4.46
CA LYS A 11 -3.11 -5.90 -4.25
C LYS A 11 -1.91 -6.26 -5.11
N ARG A 12 -1.93 -5.87 -6.39
CA ARG A 12 -0.87 -6.23 -7.34
C ARG A 12 0.48 -5.63 -6.94
N GLU A 13 0.48 -4.35 -6.56
CA GLU A 13 1.70 -3.67 -6.14
C GLU A 13 2.26 -4.27 -4.85
N LEU A 14 1.38 -4.50 -3.87
CA LEU A 14 1.77 -5.13 -2.62
C LEU A 14 2.34 -6.55 -2.81
N ASN A 15 1.75 -7.36 -3.69
CA ASN A 15 2.29 -8.68 -3.99
C ASN A 15 3.65 -8.60 -4.70
N SER A 16 3.81 -7.68 -5.66
CA SER A 16 5.12 -7.47 -6.31
C SER A 16 6.17 -7.04 -5.30
N TRP A 17 5.82 -6.11 -4.43
CA TRP A 17 6.69 -5.60 -3.39
C TRP A 17 7.06 -6.67 -2.35
N LEU A 18 6.10 -7.45 -1.86
CA LEU A 18 6.35 -8.59 -0.95
C LEU A 18 7.32 -9.62 -1.51
N ARG A 19 7.33 -9.83 -2.84
CA ARG A 19 8.28 -10.76 -3.46
C ARG A 19 9.72 -10.27 -3.41
N SER A 20 9.92 -8.95 -3.39
CA SER A 20 11.24 -8.32 -3.30
C SER A 20 11.64 -8.05 -1.85
N HIS A 21 10.67 -7.75 -0.99
CA HIS A 21 10.86 -7.33 0.40
C HIS A 21 10.29 -8.38 1.35
N HIS A 22 11.10 -9.37 1.72
CA HIS A 22 10.73 -10.42 2.68
C HIS A 22 10.67 -9.89 4.13
N SER A 23 11.52 -8.90 4.44
CA SER A 23 11.52 -8.17 5.71
C SER A 23 11.64 -6.69 5.39
N TRP A 24 10.67 -5.89 5.83
CA TRP A 24 10.70 -4.44 5.67
C TRP A 24 10.71 -3.75 7.01
N GLY A 25 11.41 -2.63 7.07
CA GLY A 25 11.40 -1.71 8.20
C GLY A 25 10.52 -0.49 7.94
N GLU A 26 10.69 0.54 8.76
CA GLU A 26 9.96 1.80 8.62
C GLU A 26 10.31 2.54 7.32
N SER A 27 11.58 2.50 6.89
CA SER A 27 12.03 3.17 5.65
C SER A 27 11.36 2.60 4.40
N GLU A 28 11.37 1.28 4.25
CA GLU A 28 10.79 0.57 3.12
C GLU A 28 9.26 0.70 3.11
N TRP A 29 8.65 0.75 4.30
CA TRP A 29 7.24 1.08 4.44
C TRP A 29 6.92 2.49 3.93
N GLN A 30 7.72 3.51 4.27
CA GLN A 30 7.53 4.86 3.74
C GLN A 30 7.70 4.91 2.22
N GLU A 31 8.69 4.20 1.66
CA GLU A 31 8.90 4.11 0.20
C GLU A 31 7.71 3.48 -0.50
N LEU A 32 7.20 2.36 0.02
CA LEU A 32 6.00 1.72 -0.50
C LEU A 32 4.79 2.68 -0.46
N LEU A 33 4.61 3.44 0.62
CA LEU A 33 3.54 4.42 0.68
C LEU A 33 3.70 5.52 -0.37
N GLN A 34 4.93 5.97 -0.64
CA GLN A 34 5.18 6.95 -1.69
C GLN A 34 4.95 6.38 -3.10
N GLU A 35 5.40 5.16 -3.36
CA GLU A 35 5.17 4.45 -4.62
C GLU A 35 3.67 4.30 -4.89
N LEU A 36 2.93 3.82 -3.90
CA LEU A 36 1.47 3.72 -3.98
C LEU A 36 0.82 5.08 -4.21
N ASN A 37 1.31 6.13 -3.56
CA ASN A 37 0.81 7.49 -3.80
C ASN A 37 1.06 7.93 -5.25
N HIS A 38 2.26 7.68 -5.78
CA HIS A 38 2.65 8.04 -7.15
C HIS A 38 1.86 7.27 -8.21
N THR A 39 1.64 5.97 -7.99
CA THR A 39 0.88 5.09 -8.89
C THR A 39 -0.63 5.42 -8.89
N GLY A 40 -1.08 6.34 -8.04
CA GLY A 40 -2.46 6.82 -7.99
C GLY A 40 -3.33 6.17 -6.90
N PHE A 41 -2.70 5.42 -5.99
CA PHE A 41 -3.32 4.89 -4.76
C PHE A 41 -3.14 5.84 -3.57
N GLY A 42 -2.87 7.12 -3.81
CA GLY A 42 -2.79 8.17 -2.79
C GLY A 42 -3.99 8.24 -1.86
N GLU A 43 -5.18 7.81 -2.28
CA GLU A 43 -6.35 7.73 -1.41
C GLU A 43 -6.25 6.59 -0.37
N TRP A 44 -5.52 5.52 -0.66
CA TRP A 44 -5.25 4.45 0.31
C TRP A 44 -4.17 4.85 1.29
N VAL A 45 -3.04 5.34 0.77
CA VAL A 45 -1.89 5.73 1.59
C VAL A 45 -2.00 7.14 2.16
N GLY A 46 -3.01 7.92 1.78
CA GLY A 46 -3.30 9.23 2.34
C GLY A 46 -4.19 9.18 3.58
N ASN A 47 -4.89 8.06 3.80
CA ASN A 47 -5.76 7.85 4.95
C ASN A 47 -5.16 6.83 5.92
N PRO A 48 -5.30 7.03 7.25
CA PRO A 48 -4.74 6.11 8.24
C PRO A 48 -5.35 4.71 8.13
N GLU A 49 -6.65 4.61 7.86
CA GLU A 49 -7.34 3.32 7.66
C GLU A 49 -6.81 2.56 6.44
N GLY A 50 -6.53 3.27 5.34
CA GLY A 50 -5.99 2.63 4.14
C GLY A 50 -4.55 2.15 4.35
N ARG A 51 -3.73 2.91 5.09
CA ARG A 51 -2.39 2.48 5.52
C ARG A 51 -2.45 1.24 6.40
N ASP A 52 -3.37 1.21 7.36
CA ASP A 52 -3.59 0.05 8.25
C ASP A 52 -3.96 -1.19 7.44
N GLN A 53 -4.89 -1.08 6.49
CA GLN A 53 -5.27 -2.19 5.61
C GLN A 53 -4.12 -2.65 4.70
N VAL A 54 -3.29 -1.73 4.22
CA VAL A 54 -2.08 -2.06 3.45
C VAL A 54 -1.07 -2.79 4.33
N GLY A 55 -0.81 -2.30 5.55
CA GLY A 55 0.11 -2.91 6.51
C GLY A 55 -0.34 -4.32 6.89
N LEU A 56 -1.62 -4.46 7.30
CA LEU A 56 -2.24 -5.73 7.62
C LEU A 56 -2.16 -6.72 6.44
N TYR A 57 -2.39 -6.25 5.22
CA TYR A 57 -2.29 -7.11 4.03
C TYR A 57 -0.89 -7.66 3.87
N LEU A 58 0.13 -6.80 4.01
CA LEU A 58 1.53 -7.21 3.94
C LEU A 58 1.88 -8.19 5.06
N GLU A 59 1.53 -7.89 6.30
CA GLU A 59 1.78 -8.76 7.45
C GLU A 59 1.12 -10.14 7.30
N THR A 60 -0.11 -10.18 6.78
CA THR A 60 -0.85 -11.43 6.55
C THR A 60 -0.22 -12.27 5.42
N HIS A 61 0.35 -11.60 4.40
CA HIS A 61 0.99 -12.26 3.26
C HIS A 61 2.51 -12.42 3.43
N ARG A 62 3.06 -11.99 4.58
CA ARG A 62 4.44 -12.26 5.01
C ARG A 62 4.54 -13.70 5.49
N ARG A 63 4.61 -14.64 4.55
CA ARG A 63 4.64 -16.07 4.82
C ARG A 63 5.93 -16.70 4.35
#